data_AF-A0A522D2U2-F1
#
_entry.id   AF-A0A522D2U2-F1
#
_cell.length_a   1.000
_cell.length_b   1.000
_cell.length_c   1.000
_cell.angle_alpha   90.00
_cell.angle_beta   90.00
_cell.angle_gamma   90.00
#
_symmetry.space_group_name_H-M   'P 1'
#
loop_
_entity.id
_entity.type
_entity.pdbx_description
1 polymer ?
#
loop_
_entity_poly.entity_id
_entity_poly.type
_entity_poly.pdbx_seq_one_letter_code
_entity_poly.pdbx_strand_id
1 'polypeptide(L)'
;MTALRILLAAASLLLLRPGAFGADEIIVNLPSGGVVVFVLPAQGESLKALSLESLIAVRHTFEECGRLLPVEENNLKWAMERSRKAPPEELFRQTAKTLNADAYCVIAVAQELNTYYAELAFVPLNPAYGSQARSVRVKSRLIQNIPLKLSRALAKAHEKIPIHAPVLEKLEGDRVLIGAGQWHGIKPGAYRTASHGEVLVTVTSRYQSIARVTGQVPDEDVLVIKAYPETAEMGQDLTRRISENTVRKYSLESTTLRGDDAGKRYIEGMCVVNLGGNICLPVYGAFLSTQYLGFSTASPDMTGMTLSGAALVTQLALPEFMTGFRGNFFPWNSDADKSAAVHRMQTFLWVGLPFTFTVAYLDQLSEMFPKTDTLPPFFEERDTTAALMSLFVPGGGHFYKGRRLPGWGFYFTEMAVASYCAYEYRNRARAVYAFSALGVIKIADIALAYLSRTSYKHYTIETDRDEAAPSLSLQGRMNDREPVYELSLGFRF
;
A
#
# COMPACT_ATOMS: atom_id res chain seq x y z
N MET A 1 -67.95 9.50 8.22
CA MET A 1 -66.69 8.71 8.19
C MET A 1 -65.56 9.45 8.90
N THR A 2 -65.82 9.87 10.13
CA THR A 2 -64.99 10.81 10.92
C THR A 2 -64.66 10.23 12.30
N ALA A 3 -65.16 9.02 12.62
CA ALA A 3 -64.93 8.33 13.89
C ALA A 3 -63.68 7.42 13.89
N LEU A 4 -63.12 7.08 12.72
CA LEU A 4 -61.92 6.23 12.61
C LEU A 4 -60.60 7.03 12.64
N ARG A 5 -60.64 8.35 12.37
CA ARG A 5 -59.48 9.26 12.50
C ARG A 5 -59.26 9.78 13.92
N ILE A 6 -60.25 9.62 14.81
CA ILE A 6 -60.19 10.07 16.21
C ILE A 6 -59.56 8.99 17.12
N LEU A 7 -59.60 7.71 16.72
CA LEU A 7 -59.03 6.59 17.50
C LEU A 7 -57.53 6.35 17.26
N LEU A 8 -56.96 6.79 16.13
CA LEU A 8 -55.51 6.70 15.85
C LEU A 8 -54.73 7.96 16.24
N ALA A 9 -55.39 9.12 16.37
CA ALA A 9 -54.79 10.35 16.89
C ALA A 9 -54.79 10.43 18.43
N ALA A 10 -55.61 9.60 19.09
CA ALA A 10 -55.65 9.45 20.55
C ALA A 10 -54.57 8.50 21.11
N ALA A 11 -53.88 7.72 20.26
CA ALA A 11 -52.70 6.95 20.65
C ALA A 11 -51.42 7.81 20.74
N SER A 12 -51.50 9.08 20.33
CA SER A 12 -50.38 10.04 20.27
C SER A 12 -50.35 11.06 21.42
N LEU A 13 -51.25 10.99 22.40
CA LEU A 13 -51.18 11.85 23.58
C LEU A 13 -51.76 11.17 24.82
N LEU A 14 -50.88 11.00 25.82
CA LEU A 14 -51.15 10.67 27.22
C LEU A 14 -51.37 9.19 27.56
N LEU A 15 -50.31 8.59 28.11
CA LEU A 15 -50.22 7.68 29.28
C LEU A 15 -48.94 6.85 29.05
N LEU A 16 -47.78 7.19 29.62
CA LEU A 16 -47.50 7.18 31.05
C LEU A 16 -46.31 8.12 31.38
N ARG A 17 -46.42 8.79 32.52
CA ARG A 17 -45.41 9.65 33.15
C ARG A 17 -44.03 8.99 33.18
N PRO A 18 -42.92 9.72 32.91
CA PRO A 18 -41.68 9.36 33.56
C PRO A 18 -41.86 9.73 35.05
N GLY A 19 -42.04 8.70 35.86
CA GLY A 19 -41.77 8.79 37.28
C GLY A 19 -40.37 9.36 37.47
N ALA A 20 -40.24 10.17 38.52
CA ALA A 20 -38.99 10.70 39.01
C ALA A 20 -37.91 9.61 39.06
N PHE A 21 -36.98 9.65 38.12
CA PHE A 21 -35.61 9.23 38.36
C PHE A 21 -34.79 10.51 38.33
N GLY A 22 -34.31 10.89 39.52
CA GLY A 22 -33.23 11.85 39.63
C GLY A 22 -32.01 11.36 38.85
N ALA A 23 -31.20 12.34 38.46
CA ALA A 23 -29.87 12.26 37.90
C ALA A 23 -29.18 10.89 37.97
N ASP A 24 -28.69 10.45 36.82
CA ASP A 24 -27.24 10.46 36.63
C ASP A 24 -26.98 10.93 35.19
N GLU A 25 -26.47 12.15 35.08
CA GLU A 25 -25.77 12.59 33.90
C GLU A 25 -24.56 11.66 33.79
N ILE A 26 -24.63 10.61 32.96
CA ILE A 26 -23.45 9.81 32.65
C ILE A 26 -22.56 10.71 31.79
N ILE A 27 -21.87 11.63 32.46
CA ILE A 27 -20.71 12.31 31.92
C ILE A 27 -19.67 11.21 31.85
N VAL A 28 -19.45 10.66 30.66
CA VAL A 28 -18.28 9.81 30.42
C VAL A 28 -17.09 10.75 30.51
N ASN A 29 -16.54 10.92 31.72
CA ASN A 29 -15.30 11.64 31.93
C ASN A 29 -14.18 10.78 31.34
N LEU A 30 -13.95 10.99 30.04
CA LEU A 30 -12.85 10.36 29.33
C LEU A 30 -11.57 11.05 29.82
N PRO A 31 -10.65 10.32 30.46
CA PRO A 31 -9.51 10.94 31.14
C PRO A 31 -8.58 11.70 30.19
N SER A 32 -8.70 11.52 28.86
CA SER A 32 -7.74 12.02 27.87
C SER A 32 -8.35 12.29 26.50
N GLY A 33 -9.57 12.81 26.47
CA GLY A 33 -10.26 13.14 25.23
C GLY A 33 -10.88 11.95 24.49
N GLY A 34 -12.14 12.13 24.10
CA GLY A 34 -12.95 11.08 23.47
C GLY A 34 -13.00 11.16 21.96
N VAL A 35 -13.04 10.02 21.30
CA VAL A 35 -13.42 9.94 19.88
C VAL A 35 -14.59 9.00 19.67
N VAL A 36 -15.56 9.44 18.87
CA VAL A 36 -16.67 8.58 18.44
C VAL A 36 -16.44 8.15 17.00
N VAL A 37 -16.51 6.86 16.72
CA VAL A 37 -16.36 6.33 15.36
C VAL A 37 -17.72 5.85 14.86
N PHE A 38 -18.24 6.54 13.84
CA PHE A 38 -19.47 6.20 13.15
C PHE A 38 -19.18 5.46 11.86
N VAL A 39 -20.11 4.59 11.46
CA VAL A 39 -20.07 3.93 10.15
C VAL A 39 -21.39 4.17 9.45
N LEU A 40 -21.33 4.61 8.20
CA LEU A 40 -22.53 4.77 7.38
C LEU A 40 -23.06 3.38 6.97
N PRO A 41 -24.39 3.20 6.95
CA PRO A 41 -24.98 1.94 6.55
C PRO A 41 -24.66 1.64 5.09
N ALA A 42 -23.94 0.54 4.84
CA ALA A 42 -23.65 0.05 3.50
C ALA A 42 -24.71 -0.96 3.03
N GLN A 43 -24.99 -0.98 1.72
CA GLN A 43 -25.88 -1.95 1.11
C GLN A 43 -25.14 -3.23 0.73
N GLY A 44 -25.69 -4.39 1.07
CA GLY A 44 -25.06 -5.71 0.85
C GLY A 44 -24.32 -6.25 2.08
N GLU A 45 -24.37 -7.57 2.28
CA GLU A 45 -23.77 -8.24 3.45
C GLU A 45 -22.25 -8.11 3.51
N SER A 46 -21.59 -8.20 2.35
CA SER A 46 -20.12 -8.05 2.25
C SER A 46 -19.65 -6.65 2.65
N LEU A 47 -20.35 -5.60 2.22
CA LEU A 47 -20.01 -4.23 2.58
C LEU A 47 -20.34 -3.91 4.05
N LYS A 48 -21.37 -4.54 4.62
CA LYS A 48 -21.66 -4.45 6.07
C LYS A 48 -20.56 -5.09 6.90
N ALA A 49 -20.09 -6.28 6.51
CA ALA A 49 -18.97 -6.94 7.17
C ALA A 49 -17.69 -6.08 7.10
N LEU A 50 -17.37 -5.55 5.90
CA LEU A 50 -16.22 -4.67 5.69
C LEU A 50 -16.32 -3.37 6.53
N SER A 51 -17.51 -2.81 6.63
CA SER A 51 -17.81 -1.63 7.45
C SER A 51 -17.53 -1.88 8.93
N LEU A 52 -17.91 -3.06 9.43
CA LEU A 52 -17.67 -3.48 10.81
C LEU A 52 -16.19 -3.79 11.07
N GLU A 53 -15.51 -4.48 10.15
CA GLU A 53 -14.06 -4.70 10.25
C GLU A 53 -13.27 -3.37 10.23
N SER A 54 -13.71 -2.42 9.39
CA SER A 54 -13.11 -1.08 9.33
C SER A 54 -13.32 -0.31 10.64
N LEU A 55 -14.49 -0.41 11.25
CA LEU A 55 -14.78 0.17 12.56
C LEU A 55 -13.85 -0.39 13.65
N ILE A 56 -13.73 -1.70 13.71
CA ILE A 56 -12.87 -2.38 14.69
C ILE A 56 -11.42 -1.96 14.50
N ALA A 57 -10.91 -1.98 13.26
CA ALA A 57 -9.53 -1.62 12.96
C ALA A 57 -9.22 -0.15 13.30
N VAL A 58 -10.14 0.77 12.98
CA VAL A 58 -10.00 2.20 13.31
C VAL A 58 -10.02 2.42 14.82
N ARG A 59 -10.93 1.79 15.57
CA ARG A 59 -10.97 1.89 17.04
C ARG A 59 -9.70 1.33 17.67
N HIS A 60 -9.24 0.17 17.22
CA HIS A 60 -7.99 -0.42 17.68
C HIS A 60 -6.78 0.51 17.42
N THR A 61 -6.75 1.16 16.25
CA THR A 61 -5.67 2.12 15.93
C THR A 61 -5.68 3.32 16.88
N PHE A 62 -6.86 3.84 17.24
CA PHE A 62 -6.98 4.88 18.27
C PHE A 62 -6.48 4.40 19.63
N GLU A 63 -6.81 3.15 20.00
CA GLU A 63 -6.36 2.53 21.25
C GLU A 63 -4.85 2.36 21.32
N GLU A 64 -4.21 1.92 20.24
CA GLU A 64 -2.77 1.77 20.17
C GLU A 64 -2.03 3.12 20.09
N CYS A 65 -2.63 4.15 19.46
CA CYS A 65 -2.05 5.48 19.42
C CYS A 65 -2.06 6.18 20.79
N GLY A 66 -2.98 5.81 21.69
CA GLY A 66 -3.01 6.33 23.07
C GLY A 66 -3.23 7.85 23.16
N ARG A 67 -4.01 8.43 22.24
CA ARG A 67 -4.28 9.89 22.18
C ARG A 67 -5.73 10.25 22.34
N LEU A 68 -6.62 9.53 21.66
CA LEU A 68 -8.07 9.71 21.75
C LEU A 68 -8.67 8.35 22.06
N LEU A 69 -9.44 8.27 23.14
CA LEU A 69 -10.05 7.01 23.56
C LEU A 69 -11.36 6.79 22.79
N PRO A 70 -11.52 5.68 22.03
CA PRO A 70 -12.76 5.41 21.34
C PRO A 70 -13.87 5.08 22.34
N VAL A 71 -15.02 5.74 22.20
CA VAL A 71 -16.18 5.53 23.08
C VAL A 71 -16.73 4.10 22.90
N GLU A 72 -17.19 3.50 24.01
CA GLU A 72 -17.82 2.18 24.01
C GLU A 72 -19.13 2.13 23.21
N GLU A 73 -19.42 0.97 22.64
CA GLU A 73 -20.57 0.79 21.72
C GLU A 73 -21.92 0.96 22.43
N ASN A 74 -22.01 0.56 23.70
CA ASN A 74 -23.24 0.70 24.49
C ASN A 74 -23.57 2.18 24.72
N ASN A 75 -22.56 2.99 25.05
CA ASN A 75 -22.70 4.44 25.23
C ASN A 75 -23.07 5.12 23.91
N LEU A 76 -22.48 4.66 22.79
CA LEU A 76 -22.82 5.14 21.46
C LEU A 76 -24.28 4.85 21.09
N LYS A 77 -24.77 3.63 21.31
CA LYS A 77 -26.18 3.26 21.03
C LYS A 77 -27.15 4.12 21.82
N TRP A 78 -26.89 4.29 23.12
CA TRP A 78 -27.68 5.14 24.00
C TRP A 78 -27.71 6.61 23.54
N ALA A 79 -26.55 7.16 23.17
CA ALA A 79 -26.46 8.55 22.71
C ALA A 79 -27.16 8.76 21.37
N MET A 80 -27.02 7.80 20.45
CA MET A 80 -27.71 7.83 19.16
C MET A 80 -29.24 7.82 19.33
N GLU A 81 -29.77 7.03 20.26
CA GLU A 81 -31.21 6.99 20.56
C GLU A 81 -31.75 8.33 21.07
N ARG A 82 -30.98 9.03 21.92
CA ARG A 82 -31.32 10.37 22.40
C ARG A 82 -31.23 11.44 21.32
N SER A 83 -30.25 11.35 20.45
CA SER A 83 -30.05 12.29 19.34
C SER A 83 -30.89 11.99 18.09
N ARG A 84 -31.74 10.95 18.09
CA ARG A 84 -32.61 10.57 16.93
C ARG A 84 -33.51 11.69 16.40
N LYS A 85 -33.81 12.70 17.20
CA LYS A 85 -34.64 13.86 16.80
C LYS A 85 -33.85 14.93 16.02
N ALA A 86 -32.52 14.80 15.95
CA ALA A 86 -31.65 15.70 15.21
C ALA A 86 -31.84 15.52 13.69
N PRO A 87 -31.64 16.58 12.88
CA PRO A 87 -31.57 16.44 11.43
C PRO A 87 -30.41 15.50 11.03
N PRO A 88 -30.54 14.72 9.95
CA PRO A 88 -29.55 13.70 9.55
C PRO A 88 -28.11 14.24 9.42
N GLU A 89 -27.96 15.47 8.94
CA GLU A 89 -26.67 16.15 8.74
C GLU A 89 -25.96 16.48 10.06
N GLU A 90 -26.72 16.66 11.14
CA GLU A 90 -26.20 17.08 12.44
C GLU A 90 -26.21 15.95 13.49
N LEU A 91 -26.83 14.81 13.17
CA LEU A 91 -26.98 13.65 14.04
C LEU A 91 -25.63 13.22 14.65
N PHE A 92 -24.60 13.06 13.82
CA PHE A 92 -23.27 12.61 14.29
C PHE A 92 -22.62 13.62 15.22
N ARG A 93 -22.72 14.92 14.89
CA ARG A 93 -22.17 16.01 15.70
C ARG A 93 -22.89 16.14 17.03
N GLN A 94 -24.23 16.07 17.05
CA GLN A 94 -25.02 16.14 18.29
C GLN A 94 -24.80 14.90 19.16
N THR A 95 -24.67 13.71 18.56
CA THR A 95 -24.35 12.48 19.30
C THR A 95 -22.98 12.57 19.97
N ALA A 96 -21.96 13.02 19.25
CA ALA A 96 -20.61 13.19 19.79
C ALA A 96 -20.56 14.26 20.90
N LYS A 97 -21.31 15.36 20.77
CA LYS A 97 -21.46 16.36 21.85
C LYS A 97 -22.15 15.79 23.09
N THR A 98 -23.18 14.95 22.91
CA THR A 98 -23.91 14.30 24.03
C THR A 98 -22.98 13.37 24.83
N LEU A 99 -21.97 12.80 24.17
CA LEU A 99 -20.96 11.94 24.79
C LEU A 99 -19.73 12.71 25.31
N ASN A 100 -19.74 14.04 25.23
CA ASN A 100 -18.59 14.90 25.55
C ASN A 100 -17.29 14.46 24.85
N ALA A 101 -17.40 14.03 23.58
CA ALA A 101 -16.25 13.62 22.79
C ALA A 101 -15.54 14.84 22.17
N ASP A 102 -14.20 14.76 22.09
CA ASP A 102 -13.34 15.80 21.51
C ASP A 102 -13.31 15.76 19.99
N ALA A 103 -13.62 14.60 19.38
CA ALA A 103 -13.68 14.43 17.94
C ALA A 103 -14.66 13.31 17.56
N TYR A 104 -15.05 13.29 16.28
CA TYR A 104 -15.73 12.13 15.71
C TYR A 104 -15.15 11.76 14.35
N CYS A 105 -15.25 10.47 14.02
CA CYS A 105 -14.88 9.89 12.75
C CYS A 105 -16.13 9.35 12.06
N VAL A 106 -16.22 9.53 10.75
CA VAL A 106 -17.25 8.88 9.93
C VAL A 106 -16.56 8.03 8.88
N ILE A 107 -16.91 6.74 8.85
CA ILE A 107 -16.45 5.78 7.86
C ILE A 107 -17.58 5.52 6.87
N ALA A 108 -17.30 5.73 5.59
CA ALA A 108 -18.18 5.36 4.49
C ALA A 108 -17.49 4.32 3.63
N VAL A 109 -18.18 3.23 3.29
CA VAL A 109 -17.65 2.17 2.44
C VAL A 109 -18.53 2.04 1.20
N ALA A 110 -17.90 1.95 0.04
CA ALA A 110 -18.57 1.77 -1.23
C ALA A 110 -17.81 0.76 -2.10
N GLN A 111 -18.49 0.22 -3.10
CA GLN A 111 -17.89 -0.61 -4.12
C GLN A 111 -18.28 -0.06 -5.49
N GLU A 112 -17.29 0.08 -6.37
CA GLU A 112 -17.53 0.38 -7.78
C GLU A 112 -16.83 -0.71 -8.61
N LEU A 113 -17.60 -1.45 -9.40
CA LEU A 113 -17.11 -2.59 -10.18
C LEU A 113 -16.35 -3.58 -9.28
N ASN A 114 -15.04 -3.74 -9.52
CA ASN A 114 -14.13 -4.64 -8.80
C ASN A 114 -13.22 -3.91 -7.80
N THR A 115 -13.53 -2.66 -7.43
CA THR A 115 -12.73 -1.87 -6.49
C THR A 115 -13.59 -1.40 -5.32
N TYR A 116 -13.13 -1.67 -4.12
CA TYR A 116 -13.67 -1.15 -2.88
C TYR A 116 -13.06 0.19 -2.57
N TYR A 117 -13.89 1.11 -2.08
CA TYR A 117 -13.49 2.41 -1.59
C TYR A 117 -13.94 2.54 -0.15
N ALA A 118 -13.09 3.15 0.67
CA ALA A 118 -13.51 3.64 1.97
C ALA A 118 -13.07 5.08 2.16
N GLU A 119 -13.95 5.87 2.73
CA GLU A 119 -13.67 7.25 3.13
C GLU A 119 -13.74 7.34 4.65
N LEU A 120 -12.72 7.95 5.24
CA LEU A 120 -12.64 8.26 6.65
C LEU A 120 -12.54 9.78 6.80
N ALA A 121 -13.60 10.39 7.33
CA ALA A 121 -13.62 11.79 7.70
C ALA A 121 -13.36 11.92 9.21
N PHE A 122 -12.27 12.58 9.58
CA PHE A 122 -11.98 12.96 10.97
C PHE A 122 -12.41 14.41 11.18
N VAL A 123 -13.34 14.64 12.10
CA VAL A 123 -13.88 15.97 12.42
C VAL A 123 -13.62 16.29 13.89
N PRO A 124 -12.73 17.24 14.20
CA PRO A 124 -12.49 17.69 15.56
C PRO A 124 -13.65 18.56 16.06
N LEU A 125 -14.09 18.33 17.30
CA LEU A 125 -15.01 19.19 18.03
C LEU A 125 -14.26 20.13 18.97
N ASN A 126 -13.17 19.64 19.56
CA ASN A 126 -12.26 20.42 20.38
C ASN A 126 -11.28 21.20 19.48
N PRO A 127 -11.16 22.53 19.65
CA PRO A 127 -10.24 23.37 18.88
C PRO A 127 -8.78 22.91 18.93
N ALA A 128 -8.36 22.24 20.01
CA ALA A 128 -7.01 21.69 20.16
C ALA A 128 -6.65 20.70 19.05
N TYR A 129 -7.63 19.97 18.53
CA TYR A 129 -7.48 19.01 17.43
C TYR A 129 -7.87 19.58 16.06
N GLY A 130 -8.17 20.88 15.96
CA GLY A 130 -8.64 21.54 14.74
C GLY A 130 -7.73 21.30 13.53
N SER A 131 -6.41 21.26 13.74
CA SER A 131 -5.39 21.00 12.71
C SER A 131 -5.45 19.58 12.10
N GLN A 132 -6.25 18.69 12.67
CA GLN A 132 -6.35 17.29 12.24
C GLN A 132 -7.57 16.99 11.37
N ALA A 133 -8.46 17.98 11.19
CA ALA A 133 -9.61 17.86 10.31
C ALA A 133 -9.15 17.40 8.91
N ARG A 134 -9.61 16.20 8.51
CA ARG A 134 -9.21 15.62 7.22
C ARG A 134 -10.23 14.60 6.74
N SER A 135 -10.36 14.48 5.42
CA SER A 135 -10.98 13.32 4.78
C SER A 135 -9.93 12.54 3.99
N VAL A 136 -9.84 11.24 4.27
CA VAL A 136 -8.98 10.28 3.59
C VAL A 136 -9.85 9.28 2.84
N ARG A 137 -9.62 9.15 1.52
CA ARG A 137 -10.22 8.09 0.71
C ARG A 137 -9.14 7.07 0.36
N VAL A 138 -9.41 5.81 0.68
CA VAL A 138 -8.58 4.65 0.33
C VAL A 138 -9.33 3.79 -0.69
N LYS A 139 -8.59 3.16 -1.60
CA LYS A 139 -9.14 2.20 -2.56
C LYS A 139 -8.38 0.89 -2.51
N SER A 140 -9.04 -0.20 -2.84
CA SER A 140 -8.46 -1.53 -2.82
C SER A 140 -9.31 -2.49 -3.65
N ARG A 141 -8.70 -3.39 -4.41
CA ARG A 141 -9.40 -4.56 -4.98
C ARG A 141 -9.56 -5.66 -3.93
N LEU A 142 -8.73 -5.65 -2.87
CA LEU A 142 -8.79 -6.61 -1.77
C LEU A 142 -9.54 -6.04 -0.56
N ILE A 143 -10.65 -6.68 -0.19
CA ILE A 143 -11.51 -6.28 0.94
C ILE A 143 -10.68 -6.13 2.23
N GLN A 144 -9.82 -7.12 2.53
CA GLN A 144 -9.01 -7.18 3.75
C GLN A 144 -7.98 -6.04 3.87
N ASN A 145 -7.61 -5.40 2.76
CA ASN A 145 -6.64 -4.31 2.78
C ASN A 145 -7.29 -2.95 3.11
N ILE A 146 -8.61 -2.80 2.98
CA ILE A 146 -9.30 -1.53 3.29
C ILE A 146 -9.13 -1.15 4.77
N PRO A 147 -9.45 -2.01 5.77
CA PRO A 147 -9.25 -1.67 7.17
C PRO A 147 -7.80 -1.33 7.51
N LEU A 148 -6.84 -2.05 6.93
CA LEU A 148 -5.40 -1.81 7.13
C LEU A 148 -4.95 -0.46 6.58
N LYS A 149 -5.45 -0.08 5.39
CA LYS A 149 -5.15 1.22 4.78
C LYS A 149 -5.74 2.39 5.58
N LEU A 150 -6.97 2.24 6.09
CA LEU A 150 -7.60 3.23 6.98
C LEU A 150 -6.79 3.39 8.27
N SER A 151 -6.42 2.27 8.90
CA SER A 151 -5.58 2.24 10.10
C SER A 151 -4.24 2.93 9.86
N ARG A 152 -3.58 2.66 8.72
CA ARG A 152 -2.30 3.28 8.36
C ARG A 152 -2.43 4.80 8.16
N ALA A 153 -3.50 5.25 7.52
CA ALA A 153 -3.76 6.68 7.33
C ALA A 153 -4.02 7.38 8.68
N LEU A 154 -4.73 6.72 9.58
CA LEU A 154 -5.00 7.22 10.91
C LEU A 154 -3.75 7.23 11.82
N ALA A 155 -2.92 6.19 11.78
CA ALA A 155 -1.65 6.17 12.50
C ALA A 155 -0.74 7.33 12.07
N LYS A 156 -0.60 7.56 10.76
CA LYS A 156 0.12 8.72 10.21
C LYS A 156 -0.50 10.05 10.64
N ALA A 157 -1.82 10.10 10.80
CA ALA A 157 -2.52 11.27 11.29
C ALA A 157 -2.14 11.63 12.74
N HIS A 158 -1.80 10.61 13.55
CA HIS A 158 -1.56 10.74 14.98
C HIS A 158 -0.10 10.99 15.36
N GLU A 159 0.84 10.86 14.42
CA GLU A 159 2.29 10.97 14.64
C GLU A 159 2.71 12.27 15.36
N LYS A 160 2.03 13.39 15.10
CA LYS A 160 2.41 14.72 15.62
C LYS A 160 1.49 15.23 16.74
N ILE A 161 0.68 14.37 17.33
CA ILE A 161 -0.27 14.77 18.37
C ILE A 161 0.39 14.68 19.75
N PRO A 162 0.54 15.81 20.47
CA PRO A 162 1.01 15.80 21.85
C PRO A 162 -0.06 15.21 22.77
N ILE A 163 0.32 14.86 23.99
CA ILE A 163 -0.64 14.41 25.00
C ILE A 163 -1.30 15.64 25.61
N HIS A 164 -2.63 15.72 25.50
CA HIS A 164 -3.45 16.68 26.24
C HIS A 164 -3.93 16.03 27.53
N ALA A 165 -3.26 16.32 28.64
CA ALA A 165 -3.55 15.69 29.92
C ALA A 165 -4.37 16.66 30.80
N PRO A 166 -5.66 16.41 31.06
CA PRO A 166 -6.44 17.25 31.97
C PRO A 166 -5.89 17.13 33.40
N VAL A 167 -5.89 18.24 34.13
CA VAL A 167 -5.53 18.29 35.55
C VAL A 167 -6.78 17.89 36.35
N LEU A 168 -6.76 16.69 36.92
CA LEU A 168 -7.90 16.13 37.66
C LEU A 168 -7.94 16.67 39.09
N GLU A 169 -6.78 16.78 39.74
CA GLU A 169 -6.68 17.21 41.14
C GLU A 169 -5.33 17.89 41.40
N LYS A 170 -5.33 18.97 42.20
CA LYS A 170 -4.12 19.63 42.69
C LYS A 170 -3.76 19.05 44.07
N LEU A 171 -2.62 18.40 44.19
CA LEU A 171 -2.13 17.78 45.42
C LEU A 171 -1.18 18.73 46.16
N GLU A 172 -0.91 18.47 47.44
CA GLU A 172 0.06 19.24 48.23
C GLU A 172 1.48 19.16 47.64
N GLY A 173 2.14 20.31 47.51
CA GLY A 173 3.57 20.43 47.16
C GLY A 173 3.92 20.29 45.68
N ASP A 174 3.46 21.24 44.84
CA ASP A 174 3.70 21.34 43.38
C ASP A 174 3.34 20.06 42.58
N ARG A 175 2.49 19.20 43.16
CA ARG A 175 2.06 17.94 42.57
C ARG A 175 0.65 18.08 42.01
N VAL A 176 0.43 17.50 40.84
CA VAL A 176 -0.87 17.46 40.17
C VAL A 176 -1.15 16.05 39.70
N LEU A 177 -2.39 15.62 39.89
CA LEU A 177 -2.92 14.40 39.30
C LEU A 177 -3.37 14.73 37.87
N ILE A 178 -2.72 14.13 36.88
CA ILE A 178 -3.03 14.32 35.47
C ILE A 178 -3.76 13.11 34.90
N GLY A 179 -4.73 13.36 34.00
CA GLY A 179 -5.48 12.36 33.24
C GLY A 179 -4.68 11.71 32.10
N ALA A 180 -3.39 11.47 32.31
CA ALA A 180 -2.58 10.73 31.36
C ALA A 180 -1.67 9.74 32.09
N GLY A 181 -1.71 8.49 31.66
CA GLY A 181 -0.99 7.35 32.25
C GLY A 181 -0.20 6.53 31.24
N GLN A 182 0.14 5.31 31.62
CA GLN A 182 0.91 4.36 30.81
C GLN A 182 0.30 4.10 29.43
N TRP A 183 -1.03 4.06 29.32
CA TRP A 183 -1.73 3.87 28.03
C TRP A 183 -1.41 4.97 27.01
N HIS A 184 -1.05 6.18 27.47
CA HIS A 184 -0.70 7.31 26.60
C HIS A 184 0.79 7.31 26.21
N GLY A 185 1.56 6.34 26.70
CA GLY A 185 3.01 6.28 26.53
C GLY A 185 3.80 7.06 27.60
N ILE A 186 3.17 7.46 28.70
CA ILE A 186 3.86 8.14 29.81
C ILE A 186 4.53 7.11 30.73
N LYS A 187 5.80 7.35 31.04
CA LYS A 187 6.63 6.59 31.97
C LYS A 187 7.17 7.53 33.05
N PRO A 188 7.58 7.06 34.24
CA PRO A 188 8.23 7.92 35.22
C PRO A 188 9.49 8.57 34.63
N GLY A 189 9.58 9.90 34.72
CA GLY A 189 10.65 10.67 34.06
C GLY A 189 10.30 12.13 33.83
N ALA A 190 11.26 12.90 33.31
CA ALA A 190 11.08 14.31 32.99
C ALA A 190 10.56 14.47 31.55
N TYR A 191 9.51 15.27 31.38
CA TYR A 191 8.93 15.61 30.09
C TYR A 191 8.89 17.12 29.89
N ARG A 192 8.96 17.55 28.64
CA ARG A 192 8.78 18.96 28.27
C ARG A 192 7.31 19.25 27.98
N THR A 193 6.83 20.37 28.51
CA THR A 193 5.52 20.92 28.19
C THR A 193 5.64 22.09 27.21
N ALA A 194 4.53 22.46 26.57
CA ALA A 194 4.51 23.63 25.70
C ALA A 194 4.56 24.96 26.47
N SER A 195 3.94 25.01 27.65
CA SER A 195 3.64 26.22 28.39
C SER A 195 4.44 26.41 29.69
N HIS A 196 4.93 25.33 30.33
CA HIS A 196 5.39 25.40 31.73
C HIS A 196 6.78 24.79 31.99
N GLY A 197 7.59 24.60 30.94
CA GLY A 197 8.93 24.04 31.06
C GLY A 197 8.92 22.52 31.27
N GLU A 198 9.68 22.02 32.24
CA GLU A 198 9.79 20.58 32.53
C GLU A 198 8.81 20.11 33.61
N VAL A 199 8.20 18.96 33.37
CA VAL A 199 7.29 18.27 34.29
C VAL A 199 7.87 16.91 34.61
N LEU A 200 8.03 16.62 35.90
CA LEU A 200 8.56 15.35 36.40
C LEU A 200 7.41 14.43 36.78
N VAL A 201 7.19 13.38 36.00
CA VAL A 201 6.20 12.35 36.32
C VAL A 201 6.80 11.37 37.32
N THR A 202 6.24 11.29 38.52
CA THR A 202 6.78 10.47 39.62
C THR A 202 6.15 9.09 39.70
N VAL A 203 4.83 9.02 39.53
CA VAL A 203 4.06 7.77 39.61
C VAL A 203 3.08 7.72 38.46
N THR A 204 3.04 6.60 37.75
CA THR A 204 2.14 6.36 36.62
C THR A 204 1.23 5.19 36.91
N SER A 205 -0.08 5.38 36.72
CA SER A 205 -1.09 4.33 36.61
C SER A 205 -1.48 4.14 35.13
N ARG A 206 -2.47 3.29 34.82
CA ARG A 206 -2.89 3.00 33.44
C ARG A 206 -3.38 4.26 32.71
N TYR A 207 -4.23 5.06 33.36
CA TYR A 207 -4.86 6.25 32.75
C TYR A 207 -4.53 7.57 33.46
N GLN A 208 -3.90 7.53 34.63
CA GLN A 208 -3.61 8.70 35.45
C GLN A 208 -2.16 8.67 35.90
N SER A 209 -1.56 9.84 36.12
CA SER A 209 -0.22 9.95 36.69
C SER A 209 -0.12 11.11 37.67
N ILE A 210 0.80 11.02 38.61
CA ILE A 210 1.18 12.13 39.48
C ILE A 210 2.40 12.80 38.86
N ALA A 211 2.26 14.09 38.58
CA ALA A 211 3.27 14.92 37.98
C ALA A 211 3.65 16.06 38.92
N ARG A 212 4.95 16.35 39.03
CA ARG A 212 5.47 17.53 39.72
C ARG A 212 5.84 18.57 38.68
N VAL A 213 5.24 19.75 38.75
CA VAL A 213 5.51 20.84 37.81
C VAL A 213 6.64 21.69 38.39
N THR A 214 7.70 21.90 37.62
CA THR A 214 8.85 22.73 38.05
C THR A 214 8.53 24.21 37.75
N GLY A 215 7.68 24.82 38.57
CA GLY A 215 7.19 26.20 38.37
C GLY A 215 5.86 26.47 39.09
N GLN A 216 5.23 27.63 38.83
CA GLN A 216 3.86 27.88 39.30
C GLN A 216 2.91 26.81 38.75
N VAL A 217 2.12 26.20 39.65
CA VAL A 217 1.07 25.24 39.29
C VAL A 217 0.12 25.91 38.30
N PRO A 218 -0.21 25.26 37.16
CA PRO A 218 -1.06 25.86 36.15
C PRO A 218 -2.42 26.27 36.72
N ASP A 219 -2.90 27.46 36.36
CA ASP A 219 -4.33 27.80 36.41
C ASP A 219 -5.10 27.19 35.21
N GLU A 220 -4.37 26.58 34.26
CA GLU A 220 -4.95 25.87 33.12
C GLU A 220 -5.43 24.47 33.53
N ASP A 221 -6.64 24.11 33.10
CA ASP A 221 -7.25 22.80 33.33
C ASP A 221 -6.58 21.66 32.53
N VAL A 222 -5.66 21.97 31.59
CA VAL A 222 -5.04 20.99 30.68
C VAL A 222 -3.55 21.23 30.53
N LEU A 223 -2.75 20.19 30.77
CA LEU A 223 -1.30 20.18 30.59
C LEU A 223 -0.93 19.51 29.26
N VAL A 224 -0.24 20.24 28.37
CA VAL A 224 0.20 19.70 27.07
C VAL A 224 1.63 19.16 27.16
N ILE A 225 1.76 17.83 27.14
CA ILE A 225 3.04 17.11 27.19
C ILE A 225 3.52 16.80 25.78
N LYS A 226 4.75 17.23 25.44
CA LYS A 226 5.40 16.95 24.14
C LYS A 226 5.96 15.53 24.06
N ALA A 227 5.08 14.54 24.24
CA ALA A 227 5.35 13.15 23.97
C ALA A 227 4.49 12.70 22.78
N TYR A 228 5.10 12.04 21.81
CA TYR A 228 4.47 11.63 20.55
C TYR A 228 4.34 10.10 20.49
N PRO A 229 3.29 9.57 19.85
CA PRO A 229 3.10 8.12 19.76
C PRO A 229 4.10 7.49 18.77
N GLU A 230 4.50 6.25 19.02
CA GLU A 230 5.42 5.47 18.16
C GLU A 230 4.68 4.91 16.93
N THR A 231 4.18 5.80 16.06
CA THR A 231 3.36 5.41 14.91
C THR A 231 4.16 4.83 13.74
N ALA A 232 5.49 4.95 13.77
CA ALA A 232 6.37 4.48 12.70
C ALA A 232 6.39 2.94 12.58
N GLU A 233 6.55 2.24 13.70
CA GLU A 233 6.58 0.76 13.72
C GLU A 233 5.22 0.18 13.33
N MET A 234 4.13 0.73 13.89
CA MET A 234 2.76 0.38 13.50
C MET A 234 2.53 0.60 11.99
N GLY A 235 2.98 1.73 11.45
CA GLY A 235 2.87 2.02 10.02
C GLY A 235 3.64 1.04 9.13
N GLN A 236 4.80 0.56 9.60
CA GLN A 236 5.59 -0.47 8.91
C GLN A 236 4.89 -1.83 8.95
N ASP A 237 4.38 -2.26 10.11
CA ASP A 237 3.66 -3.53 10.24
C ASP A 237 2.39 -3.56 9.38
N LEU A 238 1.60 -2.48 9.40
CA LEU A 238 0.42 -2.35 8.53
C LEU A 238 0.80 -2.41 7.04
N THR A 239 1.91 -1.77 6.64
CA THR A 239 2.38 -1.81 5.25
C THR A 239 2.83 -3.21 4.85
N ARG A 240 3.50 -3.93 5.76
CA ARG A 240 3.92 -5.32 5.56
C ARG A 240 2.71 -6.24 5.37
N ARG A 241 1.72 -6.19 6.27
CA ARG A 241 0.48 -6.98 6.17
C ARG A 241 -0.29 -6.72 4.87
N ILE A 242 -0.38 -5.46 4.44
CA ILE A 242 -0.99 -5.10 3.14
C ILE A 242 -0.25 -5.81 2.01
N SER A 243 1.09 -5.74 2.00
CA SER A 243 1.90 -6.38 0.96
C SER A 243 1.77 -7.90 0.97
N GLU A 244 1.77 -8.53 2.13
CA GLU A 244 1.60 -9.99 2.30
C GLU A 244 0.24 -10.45 1.76
N ASN A 245 -0.85 -9.76 2.09
CA ASN A 245 -2.19 -10.05 1.56
C ASN A 245 -2.23 -9.93 0.03
N THR A 246 -1.58 -8.88 -0.51
CA THR A 246 -1.48 -8.65 -1.95
C THR A 246 -0.70 -9.76 -2.65
N VAL A 247 0.48 -10.13 -2.14
CA VAL A 247 1.30 -11.19 -2.71
C VAL A 247 0.56 -12.52 -2.65
N ARG A 248 -0.04 -12.86 -1.51
CA ARG A 248 -0.80 -14.10 -1.34
C ARG A 248 -1.93 -14.24 -2.36
N LYS A 249 -2.66 -13.16 -2.65
CA LYS A 249 -3.79 -13.18 -3.58
C LYS A 249 -3.38 -13.20 -5.05
N TYR A 250 -2.32 -12.48 -5.41
CA TYR A 250 -1.90 -12.33 -6.81
C TYR A 250 -0.75 -13.27 -7.19
N SER A 251 -0.26 -14.11 -6.28
CA SER A 251 0.76 -15.12 -6.57
C SER A 251 0.31 -16.11 -7.65
N LEU A 252 1.25 -16.56 -8.49
CA LEU A 252 1.03 -17.63 -9.47
C LEU A 252 0.55 -18.94 -8.82
N GLU A 253 1.05 -19.28 -7.64
CA GLU A 253 0.65 -20.49 -6.91
C GLU A 253 -0.86 -20.51 -6.61
N SER A 254 -1.41 -19.34 -6.25
CA SER A 254 -2.82 -19.23 -5.90
C SER A 254 -3.76 -19.24 -7.12
N THR A 255 -3.25 -18.93 -8.31
CA THR A 255 -4.07 -18.63 -9.50
C THR A 255 -3.92 -19.65 -10.64
N THR A 256 -2.70 -20.07 -10.99
CA THR A 256 -2.44 -20.88 -12.19
C THR A 256 -1.86 -22.26 -11.90
N LEU A 257 -1.12 -22.43 -10.80
CA LEU A 257 -0.36 -23.65 -10.51
C LEU A 257 -0.83 -24.31 -9.19
N ARG A 258 -1.99 -24.97 -9.21
CA ARG A 258 -2.48 -25.71 -8.02
C ARG A 258 -1.60 -26.94 -7.75
N GLY A 259 -0.78 -26.88 -6.69
CA GLY A 259 -0.05 -28.02 -6.15
C GLY A 259 1.36 -28.25 -6.71
N ASP A 260 1.90 -27.30 -7.46
CA ASP A 260 3.29 -27.33 -7.95
C ASP A 260 4.04 -26.05 -7.56
N ASP A 261 5.36 -26.13 -7.42
CA ASP A 261 6.21 -25.01 -6.99
C ASP A 261 6.39 -24.02 -8.15
N ALA A 262 5.76 -22.85 -8.01
CA ALA A 262 5.83 -21.79 -9.02
C ALA A 262 7.24 -21.22 -9.19
N GLY A 263 8.03 -21.16 -8.11
CA GLY A 263 9.41 -20.72 -8.14
C GLY A 263 10.30 -21.68 -8.93
N LYS A 264 10.15 -22.98 -8.68
CA LYS A 264 10.85 -24.02 -9.45
C LYS A 264 10.51 -23.94 -10.94
N ARG A 265 9.21 -23.91 -11.29
CA ARG A 265 8.79 -23.81 -12.70
C ARG A 265 9.25 -22.53 -13.37
N TYR A 266 9.37 -21.43 -12.64
CA TYR A 266 9.90 -20.18 -13.16
C TYR A 266 11.39 -20.27 -13.51
N ILE A 267 12.18 -20.89 -12.65
CA ILE A 267 13.61 -21.13 -12.91
C ILE A 267 13.78 -22.14 -14.07
N GLU A 268 13.04 -23.25 -14.05
CA GLU A 268 13.05 -24.25 -15.13
C GLU A 268 12.58 -23.65 -16.47
N GLY A 269 11.53 -22.84 -16.42
CA GLY A 269 11.01 -22.06 -17.54
C GLY A 269 12.08 -21.18 -18.16
N MET A 270 12.78 -20.41 -17.32
CA MET A 270 13.81 -19.47 -17.75
C MET A 270 15.08 -20.15 -18.28
N CYS A 271 15.56 -21.19 -17.59
CA CYS A 271 16.88 -21.79 -17.82
C CYS A 271 16.88 -23.00 -18.76
N VAL A 272 15.76 -23.72 -18.89
CA VAL A 272 15.71 -24.98 -19.65
C VAL A 272 14.67 -24.90 -20.75
N VAL A 273 13.40 -24.66 -20.40
CA VAL A 273 12.27 -24.70 -21.34
C VAL A 273 12.40 -23.60 -22.39
N ASN A 274 12.71 -22.39 -21.96
CA ASN A 274 12.92 -21.25 -22.84
C ASN A 274 14.07 -21.45 -23.82
N LEU A 275 15.20 -21.96 -23.34
CA LEU A 275 16.35 -22.21 -24.21
C LEU A 275 16.03 -23.28 -25.25
N GLY A 276 15.44 -24.41 -24.84
CA GLY A 276 15.02 -25.47 -25.76
C GLY A 276 13.97 -24.99 -26.76
N GLY A 277 12.99 -24.20 -26.30
CA GLY A 277 11.95 -23.61 -27.14
C GLY A 277 12.52 -22.69 -28.22
N ASN A 278 13.47 -21.82 -27.85
CA ASN A 278 14.10 -20.89 -28.80
C ASN A 278 15.10 -21.55 -29.76
N ILE A 279 15.68 -22.70 -29.40
CA ILE A 279 16.46 -23.50 -30.35
C ILE A 279 15.57 -24.02 -31.47
N CYS A 280 14.36 -24.48 -31.15
CA CYS A 280 13.41 -24.99 -32.14
C CYS A 280 12.71 -23.87 -32.93
N LEU A 281 12.23 -22.84 -32.23
CA LEU A 281 11.49 -21.71 -32.79
C LEU A 281 12.06 -20.41 -32.20
N PRO A 282 13.11 -19.82 -32.80
CA PRO A 282 13.75 -18.62 -32.27
C PRO A 282 12.75 -17.50 -32.03
N VAL A 283 12.85 -16.86 -30.87
CA VAL A 283 11.97 -15.80 -30.34
C VAL A 283 10.56 -16.26 -29.99
N TYR A 284 9.89 -17.02 -30.86
CA TYR A 284 8.54 -17.52 -30.59
C TYR A 284 8.52 -18.56 -29.46
N GLY A 285 9.61 -19.32 -29.31
CA GLY A 285 9.83 -20.25 -28.21
C GLY A 285 9.78 -19.57 -26.84
N ALA A 286 10.15 -18.29 -26.74
CA ALA A 286 10.04 -17.53 -25.50
C ALA A 286 8.58 -17.33 -25.09
N PHE A 287 7.71 -17.00 -26.04
CA PHE A 287 6.27 -16.93 -25.79
C PHE A 287 5.69 -18.30 -25.41
N LEU A 288 6.01 -19.36 -26.17
CA LEU A 288 5.51 -20.71 -25.87
C LEU A 288 5.90 -21.18 -24.47
N SER A 289 7.11 -20.83 -24.04
CA SER A 289 7.63 -21.17 -22.70
C SER A 289 6.88 -20.48 -21.58
N THR A 290 6.14 -19.39 -21.84
CA THR A 290 5.28 -18.77 -20.82
C THR A 290 4.10 -19.67 -20.44
N GLN A 291 3.62 -20.52 -21.37
CA GLN A 291 2.55 -21.48 -21.08
C GLN A 291 2.98 -22.54 -20.06
N TYR A 292 4.29 -22.80 -19.93
CA TYR A 292 4.83 -23.68 -18.90
C TYR A 292 4.50 -23.21 -17.47
N LEU A 293 4.33 -21.90 -17.27
CA LEU A 293 3.90 -21.29 -16.01
C LEU A 293 2.38 -21.36 -15.77
N GLY A 294 1.62 -22.01 -16.66
CA GLY A 294 0.19 -22.24 -16.51
C GLY A 294 -0.70 -21.10 -17.06
N PHE A 295 -0.15 -20.19 -17.86
CA PHE A 295 -0.95 -19.18 -18.55
C PHE A 295 -1.76 -19.79 -19.71
N SER A 296 -3.07 -19.99 -19.51
CA SER A 296 -3.97 -20.64 -20.47
C SER A 296 -4.51 -19.72 -21.58
N THR A 297 -4.49 -18.40 -21.36
CA THR A 297 -4.95 -17.37 -22.33
C THR A 297 -3.79 -16.47 -22.77
N ALA A 298 -2.65 -17.07 -23.10
CA ALA A 298 -1.48 -16.31 -23.54
C ALA A 298 -1.68 -15.82 -24.99
N SER A 299 -1.81 -14.51 -25.17
CA SER A 299 -1.63 -13.88 -26.48
C SER A 299 -0.18 -13.39 -26.59
N PRO A 300 0.52 -13.70 -27.68
CA PRO A 300 1.92 -13.33 -27.79
C PRO A 300 2.05 -11.83 -27.93
N ASP A 301 3.01 -11.23 -27.23
CA ASP A 301 3.28 -9.82 -27.43
C ASP A 301 4.13 -9.60 -28.68
N MET A 302 3.47 -9.12 -29.73
CA MET A 302 4.08 -8.84 -31.02
C MET A 302 5.20 -7.80 -30.91
N THR A 303 5.07 -6.79 -30.03
CA THR A 303 6.10 -5.76 -29.87
C THR A 303 7.37 -6.34 -29.26
N GLY A 304 7.21 -7.13 -28.20
CA GLY A 304 8.32 -7.85 -27.57
C GLY A 304 9.00 -8.85 -28.49
N MET A 305 8.22 -9.61 -29.25
CA MET A 305 8.76 -10.57 -30.22
C MET A 305 9.50 -9.88 -31.37
N THR A 306 8.94 -8.79 -31.94
CA THR A 306 9.63 -8.06 -33.01
C THR A 306 10.93 -7.45 -32.53
N LEU A 307 10.96 -6.87 -31.32
CA LEU A 307 12.19 -6.33 -30.74
C LEU A 307 13.22 -7.42 -30.44
N SER A 308 12.78 -8.55 -29.90
CA SER A 308 13.64 -9.73 -29.64
C SER A 308 14.20 -10.32 -30.94
N GLY A 309 13.39 -10.40 -31.99
CA GLY A 309 13.80 -10.84 -33.32
C GLY A 309 14.80 -9.89 -33.95
N ALA A 310 14.57 -8.58 -33.86
CA ALA A 310 15.53 -7.58 -34.31
C ALA A 310 16.85 -7.67 -33.53
N ALA A 311 16.81 -7.87 -32.21
CA ALA A 311 17.99 -8.06 -31.37
C ALA A 311 18.77 -9.32 -31.79
N LEU A 312 18.08 -10.44 -31.99
CA LEU A 312 18.68 -11.71 -32.43
C LEU A 312 19.33 -11.58 -33.82
N VAL A 313 18.61 -11.01 -34.78
CA VAL A 313 19.13 -10.77 -36.14
C VAL A 313 20.34 -9.85 -36.09
N THR A 314 20.26 -8.76 -35.32
CA THR A 314 21.39 -7.83 -35.16
C THR A 314 22.59 -8.54 -34.55
N GLN A 315 22.39 -9.35 -33.51
CA GLN A 315 23.45 -10.10 -32.84
C GLN A 315 24.16 -11.09 -33.76
N LEU A 316 23.42 -11.75 -34.66
CA LEU A 316 23.99 -12.71 -35.61
C LEU A 316 24.59 -12.04 -36.85
N ALA A 317 24.01 -10.94 -37.33
CA ALA A 317 24.41 -10.26 -38.56
C ALA A 317 25.50 -9.18 -38.33
N LEU A 318 25.70 -8.71 -37.10
CA LEU A 318 26.68 -7.67 -36.78
C LEU A 318 28.09 -7.96 -37.32
N PRO A 319 28.65 -9.19 -37.23
CA PRO A 319 29.96 -9.50 -37.80
C PRO A 319 30.01 -9.33 -39.33
N GLU A 320 28.93 -9.66 -40.03
CA GLU A 320 28.84 -9.52 -41.50
C GLU A 320 28.71 -8.04 -41.88
N PHE A 321 27.89 -7.28 -41.16
CA PHE A 321 27.74 -5.84 -41.41
C PHE A 321 29.04 -5.05 -41.16
N MET A 322 29.85 -5.47 -40.19
CA MET A 322 31.12 -4.80 -39.89
C MET A 322 32.24 -5.14 -40.89
N THR A 323 32.21 -6.34 -41.50
CA THR A 323 33.30 -6.80 -42.37
C THR A 323 32.95 -6.81 -43.86
N GLY A 324 31.67 -6.80 -44.21
CA GLY A 324 31.18 -6.94 -45.59
C GLY A 324 31.28 -8.36 -46.15
N PHE A 325 31.76 -9.33 -45.37
CA PHE A 325 31.89 -10.73 -45.78
C PHE A 325 30.77 -11.59 -45.21
N ARG A 326 30.36 -12.62 -45.96
CA ARG A 326 29.45 -13.67 -45.45
C ARG A 326 30.21 -14.52 -44.44
N GLY A 327 29.74 -14.51 -43.20
CA GLY A 327 30.31 -15.29 -42.12
C GLY A 327 29.60 -16.62 -41.99
N ASN A 328 30.36 -17.68 -41.65
CA ASN A 328 29.74 -18.91 -41.19
C ASN A 328 28.92 -18.66 -39.90
N PHE A 329 27.73 -19.27 -39.81
CA PHE A 329 26.85 -19.18 -38.63
C PHE A 329 27.57 -19.68 -37.36
N PHE A 330 28.33 -20.77 -37.50
CA PHE A 330 29.12 -21.34 -36.43
C PHE A 330 30.50 -20.69 -36.36
N PRO A 331 30.87 -20.07 -35.22
CA PRO A 331 32.08 -19.25 -35.12
C PRO A 331 33.39 -20.05 -35.21
N TRP A 332 33.37 -21.36 -34.91
CA TRP A 332 34.58 -22.20 -34.93
C TRP A 332 35.04 -22.62 -36.33
N ASN A 333 34.24 -22.36 -37.36
CA ASN A 333 34.69 -22.50 -38.74
C ASN A 333 35.52 -21.25 -39.09
N SER A 334 36.84 -21.42 -39.12
CA SER A 334 37.76 -20.33 -39.43
C SER A 334 37.65 -19.94 -40.90
N ASP A 335 36.94 -18.85 -41.16
CA ASP A 335 36.96 -18.19 -42.46
C ASP A 335 38.29 -17.45 -42.62
N ALA A 336 39.05 -17.74 -43.68
CA ALA A 336 40.40 -17.20 -43.91
C ALA A 336 40.44 -15.65 -43.92
N ASP A 337 39.29 -15.01 -44.16
CA ASP A 337 39.16 -13.55 -44.33
C ASP A 337 38.81 -12.80 -43.02
N LYS A 338 38.51 -13.50 -41.92
CA LYS A 338 38.12 -12.86 -40.65
C LYS A 338 39.33 -12.49 -39.79
N SER A 339 39.41 -11.23 -39.37
CA SER A 339 40.39 -10.82 -38.36
C SER A 339 40.13 -11.53 -37.02
N ALA A 340 41.19 -11.80 -36.26
CA ALA A 340 41.08 -12.45 -34.95
C ALA A 340 40.21 -11.66 -33.95
N ALA A 341 40.08 -10.34 -34.12
CA ALA A 341 39.20 -9.51 -33.30
C ALA A 341 37.71 -9.74 -33.62
N VAL A 342 37.36 -9.79 -34.90
CA VAL A 342 35.99 -10.10 -35.35
C VAL A 342 35.60 -11.52 -34.96
N HIS A 343 36.51 -12.49 -35.06
CA HIS A 343 36.23 -13.87 -34.63
C HIS A 343 35.89 -13.97 -33.13
N ARG A 344 36.61 -13.25 -32.26
CA ARG A 344 36.28 -13.20 -30.81
C ARG A 344 34.92 -12.57 -30.55
N MET A 345 34.64 -11.45 -31.22
CA MET A 345 33.35 -10.78 -31.13
C MET A 345 32.21 -11.70 -31.59
N GLN A 346 32.36 -12.37 -32.74
CA GLN A 346 31.37 -13.33 -33.25
C GLN A 346 31.16 -14.48 -32.28
N THR A 347 32.24 -15.00 -31.68
CA THR A 347 32.15 -16.06 -30.67
C THR A 347 31.36 -15.60 -29.44
N PHE A 348 31.62 -14.39 -28.95
CA PHE A 348 30.86 -13.79 -27.85
C PHE A 348 29.38 -13.63 -28.20
N LEU A 349 29.05 -13.07 -29.36
CA LEU A 349 27.67 -12.88 -29.81
C LEU A 349 26.92 -14.22 -29.96
N TRP A 350 27.61 -15.27 -30.41
CA TRP A 350 27.01 -16.60 -30.50
C TRP A 350 26.79 -17.23 -29.11
N VAL A 351 27.79 -17.17 -28.23
CA VAL A 351 27.68 -17.67 -26.85
C VAL A 351 26.66 -16.87 -26.03
N GLY A 352 26.41 -15.61 -26.40
CA GLY A 352 25.43 -14.74 -25.75
C GLY A 352 23.97 -15.00 -26.15
N LEU A 353 23.68 -15.89 -27.10
CA LEU A 353 22.31 -16.21 -27.52
C LEU A 353 21.35 -16.60 -26.38
N PRO A 354 21.78 -17.39 -25.37
CA PRO A 354 20.93 -17.68 -24.21
C PRO A 354 20.44 -16.43 -23.49
N PHE A 355 21.26 -15.37 -23.37
CA PHE A 355 20.83 -14.11 -22.74
C PHE A 355 19.73 -13.42 -23.55
N THR A 356 19.85 -13.41 -24.88
CA THR A 356 18.82 -12.87 -25.78
C THR A 356 17.49 -13.62 -25.62
N PHE A 357 17.55 -14.96 -25.56
CA PHE A 357 16.37 -15.79 -25.35
C PHE A 357 15.76 -15.55 -23.98
N THR A 358 16.57 -15.44 -22.93
CA THR A 358 16.08 -15.17 -21.57
C THR A 358 15.46 -13.77 -21.47
N VAL A 359 16.04 -12.76 -22.09
CA VAL A 359 15.45 -11.41 -22.14
C VAL A 359 14.12 -11.42 -22.91
N ALA A 360 14.05 -12.11 -24.05
CA ALA A 360 12.80 -12.28 -24.79
C ALA A 360 11.71 -12.94 -23.91
N TYR A 361 12.08 -13.95 -23.13
CA TYR A 361 11.17 -14.61 -22.19
C TYR A 361 10.69 -13.70 -21.07
N LEU A 362 11.61 -12.98 -20.41
CA LEU A 362 11.28 -12.04 -19.36
C LEU A 362 10.41 -10.88 -19.87
N ASP A 363 10.64 -10.42 -21.09
CA ASP A 363 9.81 -9.42 -21.75
C ASP A 363 8.38 -9.93 -21.98
N GLN A 364 8.20 -11.16 -22.49
CA GLN A 364 6.87 -11.78 -22.62
C GLN A 364 6.19 -11.93 -21.26
N LEU A 365 6.92 -12.37 -20.23
CA LEU A 365 6.37 -12.49 -18.88
C LEU A 365 5.95 -11.15 -18.28
N SER A 366 6.74 -10.10 -18.52
CA SER A 366 6.43 -8.75 -18.04
C SER A 366 5.12 -8.19 -18.60
N GLU A 367 4.69 -8.66 -19.77
CA GLU A 367 3.40 -8.35 -20.39
C GLU A 367 2.28 -9.28 -19.90
N MET A 368 2.60 -10.55 -19.62
CA MET A 368 1.63 -11.55 -19.18
C MET A 368 1.16 -11.34 -17.74
N PHE A 369 2.05 -10.92 -16.83
CA PHE A 369 1.72 -10.66 -15.42
C PHE A 369 0.62 -9.59 -15.25
N PRO A 370 0.70 -8.40 -15.89
CA PRO A 370 -0.39 -7.41 -15.85
C PRO A 370 -1.69 -7.93 -16.49
N LYS A 371 -1.61 -8.66 -17.60
CA LYS A 371 -2.80 -9.14 -18.33
C LYS A 371 -3.62 -10.16 -17.54
N THR A 372 -2.94 -10.93 -16.69
CA THR A 372 -3.56 -12.00 -15.88
C THR A 372 -3.80 -11.58 -14.43
N ASP A 373 -3.47 -10.34 -14.08
CA ASP A 373 -3.46 -9.86 -12.69
C ASP A 373 -2.69 -10.81 -11.76
N THR A 374 -1.52 -11.28 -12.21
CA THR A 374 -0.63 -12.15 -11.42
C THR A 374 0.72 -11.47 -11.17
N LEU A 375 1.38 -11.86 -10.09
CA LEU A 375 2.72 -11.43 -9.72
C LEU A 375 3.75 -12.52 -10.01
N PRO A 376 4.98 -12.14 -10.37
CA PRO A 376 6.04 -13.12 -10.56
C PRO A 376 6.38 -13.84 -9.24
N PRO A 377 7.01 -15.03 -9.29
CA PRO A 377 7.44 -15.74 -8.08
C PRO A 377 8.49 -14.94 -7.31
N PHE A 378 8.67 -15.27 -6.02
CA PHE A 378 9.63 -14.60 -5.10
C PHE A 378 9.35 -13.09 -4.89
N PHE A 379 8.10 -12.66 -5.08
CA PHE A 379 7.73 -11.24 -5.00
C PHE A 379 7.75 -10.65 -3.59
N GLU A 380 7.75 -11.49 -2.56
CA GLU A 380 7.95 -11.04 -1.17
C GLU A 380 9.27 -10.29 -1.03
N GLU A 381 10.33 -10.80 -1.67
CA GLU A 381 11.65 -10.18 -1.75
C GLU A 381 11.91 -9.55 -3.13
N ARG A 382 10.89 -8.93 -3.73
CA ARG A 382 10.94 -8.40 -5.11
C ARG A 382 12.18 -7.55 -5.45
N ASP A 383 12.71 -6.80 -4.49
CA ASP A 383 13.80 -5.84 -4.71
C ASP A 383 15.13 -6.61 -4.79
N THR A 384 15.32 -7.56 -3.87
CA THR A 384 16.43 -8.52 -3.87
C THR A 384 16.40 -9.43 -5.10
N THR A 385 15.23 -10.00 -5.42
CA THR A 385 15.06 -10.86 -6.60
C THR A 385 15.32 -10.09 -7.89
N ALA A 386 14.85 -8.84 -8.01
CA ALA A 386 15.14 -8.01 -9.17
C ALA A 386 16.65 -7.75 -9.32
N ALA A 387 17.35 -7.43 -8.23
CA ALA A 387 18.79 -7.25 -8.24
C ALA A 387 19.53 -8.53 -8.68
N LEU A 388 19.08 -9.70 -8.20
CA LEU A 388 19.63 -11.00 -8.58
C LEU A 388 19.39 -11.31 -10.06
N MET A 389 18.20 -11.01 -10.58
CA MET A 389 17.89 -11.18 -12.00
C MET A 389 18.75 -10.27 -12.88
N SER A 390 18.92 -9.00 -12.50
CA SER A 390 19.83 -8.08 -13.19
C SER A 390 21.31 -8.46 -13.02
N LEU A 391 21.71 -9.19 -11.98
CA LEU A 391 23.08 -9.70 -11.85
C LEU A 391 23.40 -10.72 -12.95
N PHE A 392 22.48 -11.66 -13.21
CA PHE A 392 22.72 -12.75 -14.18
C PHE A 392 22.29 -12.42 -15.61
N VAL A 393 21.22 -11.65 -15.78
CA VAL A 393 20.63 -11.33 -17.08
C VAL A 393 20.64 -9.82 -17.26
N PRO A 394 21.23 -9.28 -18.34
CA PRO A 394 21.23 -7.84 -18.61
C PRO A 394 19.80 -7.26 -18.61
N GLY A 395 19.52 -6.30 -17.71
CA GLY A 395 18.20 -5.70 -17.55
C GLY A 395 17.12 -6.62 -16.97
N GLY A 396 17.47 -7.84 -16.52
CA GLY A 396 16.52 -8.86 -16.08
C GLY A 396 15.62 -8.42 -14.92
N GLY A 397 16.18 -7.69 -13.96
CA GLY A 397 15.44 -7.15 -12.81
C GLY A 397 14.39 -6.10 -13.19
N HIS A 398 14.63 -5.36 -14.27
CA HIS A 398 13.66 -4.41 -14.78
C HIS A 398 12.46 -5.11 -15.40
N PHE A 399 12.66 -6.16 -16.20
CA PHE A 399 11.56 -6.98 -16.72
C PHE A 399 10.77 -7.67 -15.61
N TYR A 400 11.46 -8.21 -14.59
CA TYR A 400 10.84 -8.80 -13.41
C TYR A 400 9.91 -7.82 -12.65
N LYS A 401 10.24 -6.53 -12.65
CA LYS A 401 9.39 -5.46 -12.08
C LYS A 401 8.38 -4.88 -13.07
N GLY A 402 8.26 -5.45 -14.26
CA GLY A 402 7.35 -5.00 -15.33
C GLY A 402 7.82 -3.76 -16.09
N ARG A 403 9.10 -3.39 -16.01
CA ARG A 403 9.70 -2.21 -16.67
C ARG A 403 10.45 -2.61 -17.94
N ARG A 404 9.70 -2.78 -19.02
CA ARG A 404 10.20 -3.26 -20.32
C ARG A 404 11.23 -2.36 -20.97
N LEU A 405 10.94 -1.05 -21.08
CA LEU A 405 11.84 -0.09 -21.74
C LEU A 405 13.22 0.00 -21.05
N PRO A 406 13.32 0.19 -19.72
CA PRO A 406 14.61 0.12 -19.03
C PRO A 406 15.31 -1.23 -19.19
N GLY A 407 14.57 -2.34 -19.13
CA GLY A 407 15.15 -3.68 -19.32
C GLY A 407 15.84 -3.84 -20.67
N TRP A 408 15.17 -3.45 -21.76
CA TRP A 408 15.78 -3.45 -23.09
C TRP A 408 16.95 -2.47 -23.21
N GLY A 409 16.85 -1.29 -22.60
CA GLY A 409 17.93 -0.31 -22.58
C GLY A 409 19.23 -0.86 -21.97
N PHE A 410 19.12 -1.52 -20.81
CA PHE A 410 20.28 -2.18 -20.19
C PHE A 410 20.78 -3.37 -21.00
N TYR A 411 19.88 -4.20 -21.54
CA TYR A 411 20.27 -5.31 -22.40
C TYR A 411 21.12 -4.85 -23.59
N PHE A 412 20.65 -3.87 -24.37
CA PHE A 412 21.40 -3.39 -25.54
C PHE A 412 22.72 -2.75 -25.14
N THR A 413 22.74 -1.98 -24.05
CA THR A 413 23.95 -1.30 -23.58
C THR A 413 25.00 -2.30 -23.09
N GLU A 414 24.62 -3.28 -22.27
CA GLU A 414 25.53 -4.32 -21.78
C GLU A 414 26.05 -5.19 -22.92
N MET A 415 25.18 -5.65 -23.83
CA MET A 415 25.59 -6.49 -24.97
C MET A 415 26.49 -5.74 -25.95
N ALA A 416 26.24 -4.45 -26.20
CA ALA A 416 27.10 -3.62 -27.03
C ALA A 416 28.49 -3.41 -26.41
N VAL A 417 28.56 -3.06 -25.13
CA VAL A 417 29.87 -2.87 -24.46
C VAL A 417 30.60 -4.19 -24.29
N ALA A 418 29.92 -5.29 -23.96
CA ALA A 418 30.52 -6.61 -23.82
C ALA A 418 31.05 -7.16 -25.15
N SER A 419 30.32 -6.96 -26.26
CA SER A 419 30.81 -7.32 -27.60
C SER A 419 32.04 -6.50 -28.00
N TYR A 420 32.07 -5.21 -27.67
CA TYR A 420 33.25 -4.37 -27.84
C TYR A 420 34.45 -4.85 -26.98
N CYS A 421 34.21 -5.28 -25.74
CA CYS A 421 35.24 -5.88 -24.88
C CYS A 421 35.85 -7.13 -25.53
N ALA A 422 35.02 -8.01 -26.11
CA ALA A 422 35.49 -9.22 -26.80
C ALA A 422 36.32 -8.88 -28.04
N TYR A 423 35.92 -7.85 -28.79
CA TYR A 423 36.64 -7.34 -29.96
C TYR A 423 38.05 -6.82 -29.57
N GLU A 424 38.13 -5.88 -28.62
CA GLU A 424 39.36 -5.22 -28.18
C GLU A 424 40.18 -6.01 -27.15
N TYR A 425 39.80 -7.24 -26.79
CA TYR A 425 40.42 -8.01 -25.69
C TYR A 425 41.97 -8.04 -25.69
N ARG A 426 42.61 -8.04 -26.87
CA ARG A 426 44.08 -8.03 -26.99
C ARG A 426 44.73 -6.66 -26.84
N ASN A 427 43.97 -5.57 -26.92
CA ASN A 427 44.44 -4.22 -26.68
C ASN A 427 44.23 -3.86 -25.20
N ARG A 428 45.28 -4.03 -24.37
CA ARG A 428 45.18 -3.89 -22.91
C ARG A 428 44.56 -2.58 -22.46
N ALA A 429 44.91 -1.45 -23.06
CA ALA A 429 44.39 -0.14 -22.66
C ALA A 429 42.89 -0.01 -22.96
N ARG A 430 42.46 -0.38 -24.18
CA ARG A 430 41.05 -0.31 -24.58
C ARG A 430 40.19 -1.36 -23.88
N ALA A 431 40.71 -2.57 -23.70
CA ALA A 431 40.03 -3.64 -22.99
C ALA A 431 39.77 -3.26 -21.52
N VAL A 432 40.77 -2.73 -20.81
CA VAL A 432 40.59 -2.28 -19.41
C VAL A 432 39.51 -1.20 -19.31
N TYR A 433 39.54 -0.21 -20.20
CA TYR A 433 38.51 0.82 -20.24
C TYR A 433 37.11 0.23 -20.50
N ALA A 434 36.98 -0.64 -21.51
CA ALA A 434 35.71 -1.24 -21.89
C ALA A 434 35.13 -2.15 -20.79
N PHE A 435 35.95 -3.00 -20.16
CA PHE A 435 35.52 -3.84 -19.05
C PHE A 435 35.16 -3.01 -17.80
N SER A 436 35.86 -1.91 -17.55
CA SER A 436 35.51 -0.99 -16.47
C SER A 436 34.16 -0.33 -16.72
N ALA A 437 33.92 0.14 -17.95
CA ALA A 437 32.63 0.70 -18.37
C ALA A 437 31.50 -0.34 -18.23
N LEU A 438 31.73 -1.58 -18.66
CA LEU A 438 30.77 -2.68 -18.49
C LEU A 438 30.45 -2.92 -17.01
N GLY A 439 31.46 -2.93 -16.14
CA GLY A 439 31.29 -3.07 -14.69
C GLY A 439 30.43 -1.96 -14.10
N VAL A 440 30.67 -0.70 -14.49
CA VAL A 440 29.85 0.45 -14.06
C VAL A 440 28.40 0.31 -14.54
N ILE A 441 28.20 -0.06 -15.80
CA ILE A 441 26.85 -0.27 -16.37
C ILE A 441 26.14 -1.39 -15.61
N LYS A 442 26.84 -2.49 -15.29
CA LYS A 442 26.26 -3.63 -14.57
C LYS A 442 25.85 -3.28 -13.15
N ILE A 443 26.70 -2.54 -12.43
CA ILE A 443 26.36 -2.04 -11.09
C ILE A 443 25.15 -1.09 -11.17
N ALA A 444 25.08 -0.25 -12.21
CA ALA A 444 23.94 0.63 -12.42
C ALA A 444 22.64 -0.14 -12.70
N ASP A 445 22.67 -1.18 -13.56
CA ASP A 445 21.52 -2.08 -13.79
C ASP A 445 21.03 -2.69 -12.47
N ILE A 446 21.92 -3.32 -11.71
CA ILE A 446 21.57 -3.97 -10.44
C ILE A 446 20.99 -2.96 -9.43
N ALA A 447 21.63 -1.80 -9.26
CA ALA A 447 21.19 -0.79 -8.31
C ALA A 447 19.83 -0.19 -8.72
N LEU A 448 19.63 0.11 -10.01
CA LEU A 448 18.37 0.64 -10.50
C LEU A 448 17.26 -0.40 -10.49
N ALA A 449 17.57 -1.67 -10.77
CA ALA A 449 16.64 -2.77 -10.60
C ALA A 449 16.19 -2.88 -9.14
N TYR A 450 17.11 -2.84 -8.17
CA TYR A 450 16.80 -2.87 -6.74
C TYR A 450 15.90 -1.69 -6.30
N LEU A 451 16.28 -0.46 -6.65
CA LEU A 451 15.60 0.76 -6.18
C LEU A 451 14.30 1.08 -6.94
N SER A 452 14.13 0.54 -8.15
CA SER A 452 12.97 0.87 -8.97
C SER A 452 11.66 0.33 -8.38
N ARG A 453 10.59 1.13 -8.46
CA ARG A 453 9.24 0.68 -8.11
C ARG A 453 8.70 -0.27 -9.17
N THR A 454 7.95 -1.28 -8.73
CA THR A 454 7.19 -2.20 -9.60
C THR A 454 6.16 -1.44 -10.43
N SER A 455 5.98 -1.83 -11.70
CA SER A 455 4.99 -1.21 -12.60
C SER A 455 3.61 -1.89 -12.60
N TYR A 456 3.47 -3.04 -11.90
CA TYR A 456 2.22 -3.80 -11.84
C TYR A 456 1.10 -3.00 -11.18
N LYS A 457 0.16 -2.50 -11.99
CA LYS A 457 -0.93 -1.62 -11.53
C LYS A 457 -1.79 -2.25 -10.43
N HIS A 458 -2.09 -3.54 -10.51
CA HIS A 458 -2.85 -4.22 -9.46
C HIS A 458 -2.10 -4.23 -8.13
N TYR A 459 -0.77 -4.37 -8.14
CA TYR A 459 0.05 -4.29 -6.93
C TYR A 459 0.19 -2.87 -6.38
N THR A 460 0.39 -1.88 -7.26
CA THR A 460 0.53 -0.48 -6.83
C THR A 460 -0.78 0.04 -6.25
N ILE A 461 -1.94 -0.32 -6.83
CA ILE A 461 -3.25 0.02 -6.25
C ILE A 461 -3.37 -0.50 -4.81
N GLU A 462 -2.87 -1.70 -4.52
CA GLU A 462 -2.93 -2.26 -3.17
C GLU A 462 -1.94 -1.63 -2.19
N THR A 463 -0.76 -1.26 -2.64
CA THR A 463 0.34 -0.86 -1.73
C THR A 463 0.54 0.65 -1.62
N ASP A 464 0.09 1.40 -2.63
CA ASP A 464 0.25 2.86 -2.67
C ASP A 464 -0.43 3.53 -1.48
N ARG A 465 0.18 4.65 -1.09
CA ARG A 465 -0.37 5.59 -0.12
C ARG A 465 -1.25 6.54 -0.92
N ASP A 466 -2.52 6.20 -1.10
CA ASP A 466 -3.46 7.13 -1.72
C ASP A 466 -3.65 8.33 -0.77
N GLU A 467 -2.89 9.40 -1.03
CA GLU A 467 -3.10 10.73 -0.50
C GLU A 467 -3.60 11.63 -1.63
N ALA A 468 -4.88 12.01 -1.54
CA ALA A 468 -5.54 13.03 -2.34
C ALA A 468 -5.57 12.79 -3.86
N ALA A 469 -6.57 12.04 -4.34
CA ALA A 469 -7.13 12.27 -5.67
C ALA A 469 -8.65 12.48 -5.54
N PRO A 470 -9.23 13.50 -6.19
CA PRO A 470 -10.67 13.59 -6.33
C PRO A 470 -11.14 12.40 -7.17
N SER A 471 -12.21 11.74 -6.73
CA SER A 471 -12.83 10.69 -7.52
C SER A 471 -14.34 10.85 -7.46
N LEU A 472 -14.92 10.92 -8.65
CA LEU A 472 -16.34 10.82 -8.91
C LEU A 472 -16.82 9.45 -8.40
N SER A 473 -17.82 9.40 -7.54
CA SER A 473 -18.50 8.13 -7.22
C SER A 473 -19.88 8.11 -7.83
N LEU A 474 -20.20 7.03 -8.53
CA LEU A 474 -21.52 6.76 -9.09
C LEU A 474 -22.13 5.61 -8.29
N GLN A 475 -23.07 5.90 -7.40
CA GLN A 475 -23.83 4.88 -6.70
C GLN A 475 -25.15 4.64 -7.42
N GLY A 476 -25.32 3.45 -8.01
CA GLY A 476 -26.60 3.01 -8.52
C GLY A 476 -27.49 2.49 -7.39
N ARG A 477 -28.63 3.13 -7.14
CA ARG A 477 -29.71 2.56 -6.34
C ARG A 477 -30.68 1.84 -7.29
N MET A 478 -30.98 0.58 -7.03
CA MET A 478 -32.19 -0.03 -7.59
C MET A 478 -33.36 0.35 -6.70
N ASN A 479 -34.34 1.05 -7.25
CA ASN A 479 -35.61 1.32 -6.59
C ASN A 479 -36.72 0.71 -7.45
N ASP A 480 -37.19 -0.47 -7.06
CA ASP A 480 -38.38 -1.24 -7.47
C ASP A 480 -38.92 -1.23 -8.91
N ARG A 481 -38.19 -0.69 -9.91
CA ARG A 481 -38.30 -0.93 -11.37
C ARG A 481 -37.41 -0.02 -12.22
N GLU A 482 -36.70 0.95 -11.63
CA GLU A 482 -35.76 1.81 -12.36
C GLU A 482 -34.39 1.92 -11.66
N PRO A 483 -33.27 1.86 -12.41
CA PRO A 483 -31.96 2.17 -11.87
C PRO A 483 -31.82 3.70 -11.70
N VAL A 484 -31.79 4.17 -10.45
CA VAL A 484 -31.48 5.56 -10.12
C VAL A 484 -29.98 5.66 -9.88
N TYR A 485 -29.26 6.37 -10.75
CA TYR A 485 -27.83 6.62 -10.58
C TYR A 485 -27.63 7.92 -9.79
N GLU A 486 -27.14 7.80 -8.56
CA GLU A 486 -26.76 8.93 -7.72
C GLU A 486 -25.27 9.23 -7.99
N LEU A 487 -25.04 10.32 -8.74
CA LEU A 487 -23.70 10.79 -9.08
C LEU A 487 -23.25 11.73 -7.96
N SER A 488 -22.45 11.23 -7.03
CA SER A 488 -21.91 12.03 -5.93
C SER A 488 -20.50 12.51 -6.28
N LEU A 489 -20.40 13.82 -6.46
CA LEU A 489 -19.14 14.54 -6.52
C LEU A 489 -18.77 14.96 -5.10
N GLY A 490 -17.91 14.18 -4.45
CA GLY A 490 -17.31 14.57 -3.18
C GLY A 490 -16.31 15.69 -3.40
N PHE A 491 -16.77 16.94 -3.32
CA PHE A 491 -15.87 18.09 -3.18
C PHE A 491 -15.45 18.23 -1.71
N ARG A 492 -14.14 18.41 -1.48
CA ARG A 492 -13.59 18.70 -0.16
C ARG A 492 -14.06 20.08 0.32
N PHE A 493 -14.48 20.15 1.59
CA PHE A 493 -14.37 21.36 2.41
C PHE A 493 -13.05 21.30 3.19
#